data_AF-A0A416FDU8-F1
#
_entry.id   AF-A0A416FDU8-F1
#
_cell.length_a   1.000
_cell.length_b   1.000
_cell.length_c   1.000
_cell.angle_alpha   90.00
_cell.angle_beta   90.00
_cell.angle_gamma   90.00
#
_symmetry.space_group_name_H-M   'P 1'
#
loop_
_entity.id
_entity.type
_entity.pdbx_description
1 polymer ?
#
loop_
_entity_poly.entity_id
_entity_poly.type
_entity_poly.pdbx_seq_one_letter_code
_entity_poly.pdbx_strand_id
1 'polypeptide(L)'
;MEFAKRMEITMTKELENKFREICKPIPTWALCDGVGLDTETAYILDLRTEENHNIATEYLKETCFEKIDRKYIGKKVIMEYETNGGSDGLWYRIHGDINEFFDRAKKYFEDYLKGME
;
A
#
# COMPACT_ATOMS: atom_id res chain seq x y z
N MET A 1 28.18 17.85 -11.11
CA MET A 1 26.73 18.01 -10.87
C MET A 1 25.90 17.00 -11.68
N GLU A 2 26.23 16.75 -12.95
CA GLU A 2 25.49 15.82 -13.82
C GLU A 2 25.60 14.34 -13.42
N PHE A 3 26.75 13.92 -12.87
CA PHE A 3 27.00 12.53 -12.46
C PHE A 3 26.18 12.12 -11.22
N ALA A 4 26.11 13.00 -10.22
CA ALA A 4 25.32 12.78 -9.01
C ALA A 4 23.83 12.66 -9.32
N LYS A 5 23.30 13.53 -10.20
CA LYS A 5 21.90 13.48 -10.64
C LYS A 5 21.57 12.19 -11.40
N ARG A 6 22.51 11.68 -12.23
CA ARG A 6 22.33 10.39 -12.91
C ARG A 6 22.33 9.21 -11.93
N MET A 7 23.24 9.20 -10.95
CA MET A 7 23.28 8.17 -9.92
C MET A 7 22.01 8.17 -9.05
N GLU A 8 21.53 9.34 -8.66
CA GLU A 8 20.29 9.51 -7.90
C GLU A 8 19.08 8.95 -8.68
N ILE A 9 18.92 9.32 -9.96
CA ILE A 9 17.87 8.77 -10.83
C ILE A 9 17.96 7.24 -10.98
N THR A 10 19.17 6.69 -11.08
CA THR A 10 19.38 5.24 -11.18
C THR A 10 18.98 4.53 -9.89
N MET A 11 19.34 5.08 -8.72
CA MET A 11 18.98 4.53 -7.42
C MET A 11 17.46 4.54 -7.20
N THR A 12 16.77 5.63 -7.55
CA THR A 12 15.31 5.72 -7.43
C THR A 12 14.59 4.68 -8.30
N LYS A 13 15.08 4.43 -9.52
CA LYS A 13 14.51 3.39 -10.41
C LYS A 13 14.75 1.97 -9.91
N GLU A 14 15.92 1.71 -9.32
CA GLU A 14 16.22 0.40 -8.76
C GLU A 14 15.32 0.10 -7.55
N LEU A 15 15.13 1.09 -6.68
CA LEU A 15 14.24 1.00 -5.53
C LEU A 15 12.78 0.79 -5.96
N GLU A 16 12.30 1.53 -6.96
CA GLU A 16 10.96 1.35 -7.52
C GLU A 16 10.75 -0.06 -8.09
N ASN A 17 11.74 -0.60 -8.81
CA ASN A 17 11.64 -1.96 -9.35
C ASN A 17 11.56 -3.01 -8.23
N LYS A 18 12.42 -2.90 -7.21
CA LYS A 18 12.38 -3.78 -6.03
C LYS A 18 11.05 -3.67 -5.29
N PHE A 19 10.51 -2.46 -5.15
CA PHE A 19 9.20 -2.25 -4.56
C PHE A 19 8.09 -2.94 -5.36
N ARG A 20 8.07 -2.77 -6.70
CA ARG A 20 7.11 -3.43 -7.60
C ARG A 20 7.23 -4.95 -7.60
N GLU A 21 8.37 -5.52 -7.21
CA GLU A 21 8.53 -6.97 -7.03
C GLU A 21 7.81 -7.48 -5.79
N ILE A 22 7.78 -6.70 -4.71
CA ILE A 22 7.16 -7.08 -3.42
C ILE A 22 5.74 -6.53 -3.23
N CYS A 23 5.33 -5.55 -4.04
CA CYS A 23 4.02 -4.89 -3.99
C CYS A 23 3.26 -5.18 -5.30
N LYS A 24 2.24 -6.02 -5.25
CA LYS A 24 1.48 -6.45 -6.44
C LYS A 24 0.05 -5.92 -6.38
N PRO A 25 -0.47 -5.32 -7.47
CA PRO A 25 -1.83 -4.86 -7.51
C PRO A 25 -2.79 -6.03 -7.38
N ILE A 26 -3.88 -5.81 -6.67
CA ILE A 26 -5.02 -6.72 -6.57
C ILE A 26 -6.08 -6.18 -7.52
N PRO A 27 -6.84 -7.05 -8.20
CA PRO A 27 -8.00 -6.59 -8.93
C PRO A 27 -9.01 -5.98 -7.95
N THR A 28 -9.09 -4.65 -7.90
CA THR A 28 -9.97 -3.94 -6.96
C THR A 28 -11.43 -4.20 -7.23
N TRP A 29 -11.82 -4.47 -8.48
CA TRP A 29 -13.15 -4.97 -8.82
C TRP A 29 -13.51 -6.26 -8.07
N ALA A 30 -12.53 -7.10 -7.73
CA ALA A 30 -12.73 -8.31 -6.95
C ALA A 30 -12.80 -8.05 -5.44
N LEU A 31 -12.40 -6.86 -4.98
CA LEU A 31 -12.50 -6.42 -3.59
C LEU A 31 -13.71 -5.49 -3.34
N CYS A 32 -14.07 -4.62 -4.28
CA CYS A 32 -15.31 -3.82 -4.28
C CYS A 32 -15.56 -3.15 -5.65
N ASP A 33 -16.54 -3.67 -6.39
CA ASP A 33 -17.44 -2.86 -7.24
C ASP A 33 -18.83 -2.71 -6.55
N GLY A 34 -18.92 -3.11 -5.26
CA GLY A 34 -20.18 -3.26 -4.52
C GLY A 34 -20.42 -2.24 -3.40
N VAL A 35 -19.45 -1.39 -3.06
CA VAL A 35 -19.59 -0.40 -1.98
C VAL A 35 -18.90 0.91 -2.36
N GLY A 36 -19.48 1.60 -3.34
CA GLY A 36 -19.38 3.05 -3.48
C GLY A 36 -17.98 3.65 -3.66
N LEU A 37 -17.66 3.93 -4.93
CA LEU A 37 -17.00 5.17 -5.37
C LEU A 37 -15.55 5.42 -4.96
N ASP A 38 -14.71 4.40 -4.84
CA ASP A 38 -13.26 4.65 -4.96
C ASP A 38 -12.55 3.71 -5.91
N THR A 39 -11.86 4.30 -6.88
CA THR A 39 -11.05 3.61 -7.90
C THR A 39 -9.63 3.30 -7.41
N GLU A 40 -9.37 3.53 -6.12
CA GLU A 40 -8.07 3.37 -5.51
C GLU A 40 -7.57 1.94 -5.66
N THR A 41 -6.40 1.79 -6.29
CA THR A 41 -5.79 0.48 -6.52
C THR A 41 -5.32 -0.08 -5.18
N ALA A 42 -5.80 -1.26 -4.82
CA ALA A 42 -5.31 -2.01 -3.68
C ALA A 42 -4.17 -2.96 -4.10
N TYR A 43 -3.27 -3.27 -3.17
CA TYR A 43 -2.07 -4.04 -3.39
C TYR A 43 -1.86 -5.08 -2.28
N ILE A 44 -1.25 -6.23 -2.63
CA ILE A 44 -0.60 -7.11 -1.66
C ILE A 44 0.85 -6.65 -1.56
N LEU A 45 1.23 -6.21 -0.37
CA LEU A 45 2.62 -5.92 -0.02
C LEU A 45 3.21 -7.07 0.81
N ASP A 46 4.27 -7.68 0.30
CA ASP A 46 4.96 -8.80 0.96
C ASP A 46 6.04 -8.29 1.92
N LEU A 47 5.73 -8.25 3.22
CA LEU A 47 6.63 -7.81 4.29
C LEU A 47 7.17 -8.99 5.11
N ARG A 48 7.19 -10.21 4.56
CA ARG A 48 7.57 -11.42 5.31
C ARG A 48 9.04 -11.43 5.76
N THR A 49 9.89 -10.61 5.16
CA THR A 49 11.31 -10.48 5.51
C THR A 49 11.62 -9.06 5.97
N GLU A 50 12.68 -8.89 6.78
CA GLU A 50 13.17 -7.56 7.12
C GLU A 50 13.67 -6.78 5.89
N GLU A 51 14.25 -7.48 4.91
CA GLU A 51 14.69 -6.89 3.64
C GLU A 51 13.51 -6.25 2.89
N ASN A 52 12.40 -6.97 2.73
CA ASN A 52 11.22 -6.43 2.06
C ASN A 52 10.62 -5.25 2.83
N HIS A 53 10.62 -5.32 4.17
CA HIS A 53 10.18 -4.19 5.01
C HIS A 53 11.05 -2.96 4.82
N ASN A 54 12.37 -3.13 4.74
CA ASN A 54 13.30 -2.02 4.48
C ASN A 54 13.09 -1.43 3.08
N ILE A 55 12.98 -2.26 2.04
CA ILE A 55 12.69 -1.81 0.66
C ILE A 55 11.39 -0.99 0.62
N ALA A 56 10.32 -1.51 1.22
CA ALA A 56 9.03 -0.83 1.23
C ALA A 56 9.06 0.47 2.05
N THR A 57 9.76 0.48 3.18
CA THR A 57 9.92 1.68 4.02
C THR A 57 10.74 2.76 3.31
N GLU A 58 11.81 2.39 2.62
CA GLU A 58 12.66 3.32 1.88
C GLU A 58 11.88 3.94 0.72
N TYR A 59 11.19 3.11 -0.07
CA TYR A 59 10.35 3.58 -1.17
C TYR A 59 9.24 4.53 -0.69
N LEU A 60 8.45 4.14 0.32
CA LEU A 60 7.33 4.97 0.81
C LEU A 60 7.78 6.23 1.54
N LYS A 61 8.99 6.27 2.10
CA LYS A 61 9.57 7.52 2.62
C LYS A 61 9.88 8.50 1.50
N GLU A 62 10.35 8.02 0.35
CA GLU A 62 10.62 8.86 -0.81
C GLU A 62 9.33 9.32 -1.51
N THR A 63 8.31 8.45 -1.58
CA THR A 63 7.09 8.73 -2.36
C THR A 63 5.94 9.29 -1.54
N CYS A 64 5.82 8.92 -0.27
CA CYS A 64 4.68 9.27 0.60
C CYS A 64 5.12 9.96 1.91
N PHE A 65 6.43 10.18 2.10
CA PHE A 65 7.01 10.79 3.30
C PHE A 65 6.71 10.05 4.62
N GLU A 66 6.36 8.77 4.55
CA GLU A 66 5.97 7.97 5.71
C GLU A 66 6.68 6.61 5.73
N LYS A 67 6.90 6.07 6.95
CA LYS A 67 7.56 4.77 7.18
C LYS A 67 6.56 3.69 7.56
N ILE A 68 6.79 2.45 7.15
CA ILE A 68 5.96 1.32 7.57
C ILE A 68 6.31 0.90 9.00
N ASP A 69 5.28 0.68 9.82
CA ASP A 69 5.41 0.12 11.16
C ASP A 69 6.05 -1.28 11.13
N ARG A 70 7.05 -1.52 12.00
CA ARG A 70 7.74 -2.82 12.11
C ARG A 70 6.83 -3.97 12.52
N LYS A 71 5.64 -3.70 13.09
CA LYS A 71 4.67 -4.75 13.45
C LYS A 71 4.21 -5.61 12.26
N TYR A 72 4.42 -5.13 11.03
CA TYR A 72 4.05 -5.85 9.82
C TYR A 72 5.16 -6.76 9.28
N ILE A 73 6.35 -6.75 9.88
CA ILE A 73 7.42 -7.71 9.54
C ILE A 73 6.89 -9.13 9.78
N GLY A 74 7.09 -10.01 8.80
CA GLY A 74 6.58 -11.38 8.82
C GLY A 74 5.19 -11.56 8.18
N LYS A 75 4.54 -10.48 7.72
CA LYS A 75 3.19 -10.54 7.14
C LYS A 75 3.18 -10.26 5.64
N LYS A 76 2.14 -10.75 4.96
CA LYS A 76 1.64 -10.13 3.72
C LYS A 76 0.45 -9.27 4.08
N VAL A 77 0.43 -8.03 3.63
CA VAL A 77 -0.61 -7.07 4.01
C VAL A 77 -1.33 -6.51 2.79
N ILE A 78 -2.59 -6.15 2.98
CA ILE A 78 -3.38 -5.38 2.01
C ILE A 78 -3.08 -3.90 2.26
N MET A 79 -2.72 -3.19 1.19
CA MET A 79 -2.37 -1.78 1.23
C MET A 79 -3.02 -1.04 0.07
N GLU A 80 -3.49 0.17 0.34
CA GLU A 80 -3.80 1.19 -0.67
C GLU A 80 -2.71 2.26 -0.62
N TYR A 81 -2.36 2.83 -1.76
CA TYR A 81 -1.47 3.98 -1.80
C TYR A 81 -1.67 4.81 -3.07
N GLU A 82 -1.53 6.13 -2.95
CA GLU A 82 -1.59 7.09 -4.05
C GLU A 82 -0.28 7.90 -4.09
N THR A 83 0.34 7.92 -5.26
CA THR A 83 1.63 8.61 -5.50
C THR A 83 1.55 9.71 -6.56
N ASN A 84 0.37 9.92 -7.17
CA ASN A 84 0.17 10.89 -8.24
C ASN A 84 -0.43 12.21 -7.74
N GLY A 85 -0.66 12.35 -6.43
CA GLY A 85 -1.04 13.61 -5.80
C GLY A 85 -2.45 14.08 -6.19
N GLY A 86 -3.45 13.20 -6.04
CA GLY A 86 -4.86 13.56 -6.16
C GLY A 86 -5.30 14.59 -5.10
N SER A 87 -6.61 14.76 -4.89
CA SER A 87 -7.17 15.68 -3.89
C SER A 87 -6.56 15.53 -2.49
N ASP A 88 -6.18 14.30 -2.15
CA ASP A 88 -5.71 13.90 -0.82
C ASP A 88 -4.18 13.78 -0.72
N GLY A 89 -3.46 14.19 -1.78
CA GLY A 89 -1.99 14.19 -1.80
C GLY A 89 -1.38 12.80 -1.89
N LEU A 90 -0.14 12.67 -1.41
CA LEU A 90 0.62 11.42 -1.42
C LEU A 90 0.38 10.69 -0.11
N TRP A 91 -0.16 9.48 -0.16
CA TRP A 91 -0.50 8.73 1.05
C TRP A 91 -0.46 7.22 0.81
N TYR A 92 -0.38 6.46 1.91
CA TYR A 92 -0.64 5.03 1.88
C TYR A 92 -1.39 4.60 3.15
N ARG A 93 -2.08 3.47 3.07
CA ARG A 93 -2.79 2.85 4.19
C ARG A 93 -2.63 1.34 4.15
N ILE A 94 -2.17 0.77 5.26
CA ILE A 94 -2.15 -0.69 5.46
C ILE A 94 -3.41 -1.10 6.23
N HIS A 95 -4.21 -1.98 5.63
CA HIS A 95 -5.45 -2.49 6.22
C HIS A 95 -5.27 -3.76 7.07
N GLY A 96 -4.06 -4.32 7.06
CA GLY A 96 -3.70 -5.52 7.81
C GLY A 96 -3.41 -6.70 6.88
N ASP A 97 -3.22 -7.89 7.45
CA ASP A 97 -3.20 -9.12 6.66
C ASP A 97 -4.59 -9.48 6.10
N ILE A 98 -4.68 -10.54 5.31
CA ILE A 98 -5.92 -10.93 4.63
C ILE A 98 -7.07 -11.18 5.61
N ASN A 99 -6.80 -11.74 6.79
CA ASN A 99 -7.85 -12.03 7.76
C ASN A 99 -8.28 -10.73 8.45
N GLU A 100 -7.32 -9.92 8.89
CA GLU A 100 -7.58 -8.60 9.48
C GLU A 100 -8.39 -7.70 8.53
N PHE A 101 -8.10 -7.77 7.22
CA PHE A 101 -8.84 -7.04 6.18
C PHE A 101 -10.30 -7.49 6.10
N PHE A 102 -10.56 -8.80 5.94
CA PHE A 102 -11.93 -9.30 5.79
C PHE A 102 -12.75 -9.16 7.08
N ASP A 103 -12.14 -9.31 8.25
CA ASP A 103 -12.82 -9.09 9.54
C ASP A 103 -13.27 -7.63 9.68
N ARG A 104 -12.42 -6.67 9.28
CA ARG A 104 -12.78 -5.25 9.26
C ARG A 104 -13.85 -4.94 8.23
N ALA A 105 -13.73 -5.47 7.01
CA ALA A 105 -14.72 -5.29 5.97
C ALA A 105 -16.09 -5.80 6.43
N LYS A 106 -16.15 -7.04 6.95
CA LYS A 106 -17.37 -7.61 7.51
C LYS A 106 -17.97 -6.74 8.60
N LYS A 107 -17.16 -6.29 9.57
CA LYS A 107 -17.64 -5.41 10.64
C LYS A 107 -18.22 -4.09 10.09
N TYR A 108 -17.54 -3.48 9.12
CA TYR A 108 -18.00 -2.25 8.49
C TYR A 108 -19.38 -2.45 7.82
N PHE A 109 -19.56 -3.56 7.10
CA PHE A 109 -20.86 -3.91 6.53
C PHE A 109 -21.95 -4.12 7.59
N GLU A 110 -21.65 -4.87 8.66
CA GLU A 110 -22.60 -5.10 9.75
C GLU A 110 -23.03 -3.79 10.43
N ASP A 111 -22.10 -2.87 10.65
CA ASP A 111 -22.38 -1.56 11.26
C ASP A 111 -23.18 -0.66 10.30
N TYR A 112 -22.88 -0.70 9.00
CA TYR A 112 -23.65 0.03 7.99
C TYR A 112 -25.10 -0.46 7.91
N LEU A 113 -25.31 -1.77 7.87
CA LEU A 113 -26.65 -2.38 7.82
C LEU A 113 -27.50 -2.03 9.05
N LYS A 114 -26.91 -2.01 10.25
CA LYS A 114 -27.62 -1.57 11.47
C LYS A 114 -28.05 -0.10 11.41
N GLY A 115 -27.26 0.75 10.76
CA GLY A 115 -27.59 2.17 10.59
C GLY A 115 -28.71 2.44 9.58
N MET A 116 -29.16 1.40 8.86
CA MET A 116 -30.27 1.47 7.91
C MET A 116 -31.61 1.00 8.52
N GLU A 117 -31.60 0.47 9.74
CA GLU A 117 -32.78 0.09 10.54
C GLU A 117 -33.25 1.24 11.44
#